data_AF-A0A285GFD0-F1
#
_entry.id   AF-A0A285GFD0-F1
#
_cell.length_a   1.000
_cell.length_b   1.000
_cell.length_c   1.000
_cell.angle_alpha   90.00
_cell.angle_beta   90.00
_cell.angle_gamma   90.00
#
_symmetry.space_group_name_H-M   'P 1'
#
loop_
_entity.id
_entity.type
_entity.pdbx_description
1 polymer ?
#
loop_
_entity_poly.entity_id
_entity_poly.type
_entity_poly.pdbx_seq_one_letter_code
_entity_poly.pdbx_strand_id
1 'polypeptide(L)'
;MKGSNKFKGRRHQAYVSIFGTTQVHLRNPWIISWWSAAFPGLGHLLLSKYLRGFLLFIWEVYINYQAHVNLAILYSFTGSLEQAKEVIDIRWMLLYIPTYIFAIWDSYRSTVDLNHQYLLATREDADIKIFQISAMEINYLDKRNPMISAIWSFLMPGAGQIYIHRIITASFIMTWWIMLVYYSKLLPAIHYSFLGEFAKAKDIISWHWLLNIPSVYGFALYDAYVNTVENNKLYDWEQALFLKKNYQNKSFELPCENKKDVGEAMHIICTFEYSNYLELAISTMEMQGIKKEDILAIPMDKRNSSRRFFDSIHHSDGLSLLDLSSILGTIFMLLGSIYGFILKWGPIVWGLIGLLVGGFLGLLIRLLISKNKSYRQRNKKSTEVVLIIKCEEKKLELVKDILWENYALGVAKLDLADKVGNIQI
;
A
#
# COMPACT_ATOMS: atom_id res chain seq x y z
N MET A 1 -40.66 2.01 -19.29
CA MET A 1 -39.27 1.49 -19.25
C MET A 1 -38.32 2.46 -19.97
N LYS A 2 -37.78 3.45 -19.25
CA LYS A 2 -36.60 4.23 -19.67
C LYS A 2 -35.63 4.17 -18.50
N GLY A 3 -34.85 3.09 -18.48
CA GLY A 3 -33.85 2.83 -17.45
C GLY A 3 -32.78 3.91 -17.47
N SER A 4 -32.58 4.53 -16.31
CA SER A 4 -31.60 5.56 -16.05
C SER A 4 -30.17 5.06 -16.28
N ASN A 5 -29.61 5.29 -17.47
CA ASN A 5 -28.15 5.31 -17.67
C ASN A 5 -27.59 6.63 -17.11
N LYS A 6 -27.72 6.83 -15.79
CA LYS A 6 -27.06 7.93 -15.08
C LYS A 6 -25.56 7.57 -14.99
N PHE A 7 -24.80 8.05 -15.96
CA PHE A 7 -23.34 8.21 -15.98
C PHE A 7 -22.51 7.04 -15.44
N LYS A 8 -22.29 6.00 -16.26
CA LYS A 8 -21.10 5.14 -16.10
C LYS A 8 -19.88 6.03 -16.37
N GLY A 9 -19.09 6.33 -15.34
CA GLY A 9 -17.85 7.10 -15.53
C GLY A 9 -16.98 6.47 -16.62
N ARG A 10 -16.33 7.31 -17.43
CA ARG A 10 -15.44 6.90 -18.52
C ARG A 10 -14.17 6.24 -17.98
N ARG A 11 -13.71 6.65 -16.79
CA ARG A 11 -12.50 6.18 -16.13
C ARG A 11 -12.83 5.48 -14.83
N HIS A 12 -12.16 4.35 -14.59
CA HIS A 12 -12.30 3.57 -13.37
C HIS A 12 -11.02 3.69 -12.53
N GLN A 13 -11.15 3.82 -11.21
CA GLN A 13 -10.01 3.88 -10.29
C GLN A 13 -9.40 2.50 -10.06
N ALA A 14 -10.23 1.45 -10.04
CA ALA A 14 -9.81 0.10 -9.75
C ALA A 14 -10.61 -0.95 -10.53
N TYR A 15 -9.98 -2.11 -10.69
CA TYR A 15 -10.55 -3.30 -11.26
C TYR A 15 -10.21 -4.51 -10.36
N VAL A 16 -11.23 -5.09 -9.74
CA VAL A 16 -11.13 -6.31 -8.93
C VAL A 16 -11.31 -7.50 -9.86
N SER A 17 -10.27 -8.32 -9.99
CA SER A 17 -10.25 -9.54 -10.80
C SER A 17 -10.00 -10.76 -9.93
N ILE A 18 -10.13 -11.96 -10.49
CA ILE A 18 -9.76 -13.21 -9.80
C ILE A 18 -8.28 -13.30 -9.44
N PHE A 19 -7.42 -12.53 -10.11
CA PHE A 19 -5.97 -12.55 -9.92
C PHE A 19 -5.45 -11.44 -8.98
N GLY A 20 -6.38 -10.61 -8.48
CA GLY A 20 -6.08 -9.47 -7.62
C GLY A 20 -6.73 -8.18 -8.07
N THR A 21 -6.46 -7.13 -7.29
CA THR A 21 -6.98 -5.79 -7.50
C THR A 21 -5.94 -4.93 -8.19
N THR A 22 -6.29 -4.41 -9.37
CA THR A 22 -5.49 -3.42 -10.09
C THR A 22 -6.08 -2.05 -9.86
N GLN A 23 -5.29 -1.14 -9.30
CA GLN A 23 -5.73 0.21 -8.96
C GLN A 23 -4.75 1.28 -9.46
N VAL A 24 -5.29 2.45 -9.76
CA VAL A 24 -4.53 3.67 -10.03
C VAL A 24 -4.60 4.54 -8.78
N HIS A 25 -3.46 5.10 -8.37
CA HIS A 25 -3.34 6.05 -7.28
C HIS A 25 -2.19 7.00 -7.57
N LEU A 26 -2.12 8.13 -6.84
CA LEU A 26 -1.02 9.08 -6.96
C LEU A 26 0.29 8.46 -6.48
N ARG A 27 1.32 8.53 -7.32
CA ARG A 27 2.67 8.06 -7.01
C ARG A 27 3.69 9.14 -7.32
N ASN A 28 4.77 9.20 -6.56
CA ASN A 28 5.88 10.08 -6.88
C ASN A 28 6.67 9.49 -8.07
N PRO A 29 6.76 10.18 -9.22
CA PRO A 29 7.49 9.69 -10.39
C PRO A 29 8.95 9.33 -10.10
N TRP A 30 9.62 10.07 -9.21
CA TRP A 30 11.02 9.83 -8.85
C TRP A 30 11.22 8.51 -8.10
N ILE A 31 10.27 8.13 -7.25
CA ILE A 31 10.34 6.87 -6.49
C ILE A 31 10.15 5.69 -7.46
N ILE A 32 9.22 5.81 -8.40
CA ILE A 32 9.00 4.78 -9.42
C ILE A 32 10.24 4.62 -10.32
N SER A 33 10.83 5.74 -10.75
CA SER A 33 12.09 5.74 -11.51
C SER A 33 13.25 5.14 -10.74
N TRP A 34 13.35 5.40 -9.44
CA TRP A 34 14.38 4.80 -8.61
C TRP A 34 14.23 3.27 -8.55
N TRP A 35 13.01 2.74 -8.44
CA TRP A 35 12.81 1.28 -8.49
C TRP A 35 13.19 0.70 -9.86
N SER A 36 12.92 1.41 -10.95
CA SER A 36 13.40 1.01 -12.29
C SER A 36 14.92 1.08 -12.42
N ALA A 37 15.58 2.02 -11.73
CA ALA A 37 17.05 2.12 -11.71
C ALA A 37 17.67 1.02 -10.84
N ALA A 38 17.04 0.68 -9.71
CA ALA A 38 17.49 -0.39 -8.84
C ALA A 38 17.39 -1.76 -9.54
N PHE A 39 16.37 -1.94 -10.38
CA PHE A 39 16.20 -3.11 -11.23
C PHE A 39 15.15 -2.83 -12.32
N PRO A 40 15.51 -2.79 -13.61
CA PRO A 40 14.56 -2.56 -14.68
C PRO A 40 13.35 -3.48 -14.61
N GLY A 41 12.16 -2.91 -14.81
CA GLY A 41 10.87 -3.60 -14.68
C GLY A 41 10.17 -3.40 -13.33
N LEU A 42 10.89 -3.18 -12.23
CA LEU A 42 10.25 -2.99 -10.91
C LEU A 42 9.38 -1.74 -10.85
N GLY A 43 9.82 -0.62 -11.42
CA GLY A 43 8.97 0.58 -11.49
C GLY A 43 7.67 0.34 -12.27
N HIS A 44 7.72 -0.42 -13.38
CA HIS A 44 6.52 -0.78 -14.13
C HIS A 44 5.59 -1.71 -13.36
N LEU A 45 6.13 -2.62 -12.53
CA LEU A 45 5.33 -3.45 -11.64
C LEU A 45 4.60 -2.64 -10.56
N LEU A 46 5.25 -1.59 -10.01
CA LEU A 46 4.58 -0.66 -9.09
C LEU A 46 3.44 0.08 -9.77
N LEU A 47 3.55 0.37 -11.07
CA LEU A 47 2.48 0.97 -11.87
C LEU A 47 1.40 -0.03 -12.29
N SER A 48 1.47 -1.29 -11.85
CA SER A 48 0.61 -2.39 -12.30
C SER A 48 0.65 -2.62 -13.82
N LYS A 49 1.71 -2.16 -14.49
CA LYS A 49 1.98 -2.44 -15.91
C LYS A 49 2.70 -3.79 -16.04
N TYR A 50 2.02 -4.86 -15.61
CA TYR A 50 2.61 -6.19 -15.39
C TYR A 50 3.42 -6.72 -16.57
N LEU A 51 2.85 -6.70 -17.79
CA LEU A 51 3.53 -7.24 -18.96
C LEU A 51 4.87 -6.52 -19.24
N ARG A 52 4.89 -5.18 -19.17
CA ARG A 52 6.13 -4.40 -19.36
C ARG A 52 7.11 -4.66 -18.22
N GLY A 53 6.61 -4.72 -16.99
CA GLY A 53 7.43 -5.00 -15.82
C GLY A 53 8.11 -6.37 -15.88
N PHE A 54 7.36 -7.43 -16.21
CA PHE A 54 7.92 -8.77 -16.35
C PHE A 54 8.93 -8.85 -17.48
N LEU A 55 8.62 -8.28 -18.65
CA LEU A 55 9.54 -8.28 -19.78
C LEU A 55 10.87 -7.59 -19.45
N LEU A 56 10.82 -6.40 -18.87
CA LEU A 56 12.02 -5.64 -18.50
C LEU A 56 12.81 -6.31 -17.36
N PHE A 57 12.13 -6.94 -16.40
CA PHE A 57 12.78 -7.67 -15.32
C PHE A 57 13.53 -8.92 -15.83
N ILE A 58 12.86 -9.73 -16.67
CA ILE A 58 13.48 -10.92 -17.25
C ILE A 58 14.66 -10.51 -18.13
N TRP A 59 14.48 -9.45 -18.92
CA TRP A 59 15.54 -8.88 -19.74
C TRP A 59 16.71 -8.38 -18.90
N GLU A 60 16.47 -7.71 -17.77
CA GLU A 60 17.53 -7.27 -16.84
C GLU A 60 18.36 -8.46 -16.36
N VAL A 61 17.71 -9.50 -15.84
CA VAL A 61 18.42 -10.68 -15.33
C VAL A 61 19.31 -11.28 -16.42
N TYR A 62 18.76 -11.45 -17.62
CA TYR A 62 19.47 -12.10 -18.71
C TYR A 62 20.66 -11.25 -19.21
N ILE A 63 20.44 -9.97 -19.49
CA ILE A 63 21.49 -9.10 -20.04
C ILE A 63 22.54 -8.77 -18.99
N ASN A 64 22.15 -8.52 -17.74
CA ASN A 64 23.08 -8.33 -16.64
C ASN A 64 24.01 -9.55 -16.49
N TYR A 65 23.43 -10.76 -16.58
CA TYR A 65 24.19 -12.01 -16.56
C TYR A 65 25.21 -12.12 -17.70
N GLN A 66 24.78 -11.87 -18.93
CA GLN A 66 25.67 -11.96 -20.10
C GLN A 66 26.73 -10.84 -20.14
N ALA A 67 26.41 -9.64 -19.64
CA ALA A 67 27.33 -8.51 -19.60
C ALA A 67 28.26 -8.51 -18.37
N HIS A 68 28.01 -9.39 -17.39
CA HIS A 68 28.68 -9.41 -16.08
C HIS A 68 28.59 -8.08 -15.31
N VAL A 69 27.51 -7.31 -15.49
CA VAL A 69 27.37 -5.96 -14.90
C VAL A 69 27.53 -5.99 -13.38
N ASN A 70 26.84 -6.89 -12.68
CA ASN A 70 26.95 -6.98 -11.22
C ASN A 70 28.36 -7.28 -10.72
N LEU A 71 29.12 -8.11 -11.45
CA LEU A 71 30.48 -8.45 -11.06
C LEU A 71 31.43 -7.27 -11.32
N ALA A 72 31.21 -6.53 -12.40
CA ALA A 72 31.94 -5.30 -12.65
C ALA A 72 31.64 -4.22 -11.60
N ILE A 73 30.39 -4.12 -11.12
CA ILE A 73 30.01 -3.26 -9.98
C ILE A 73 30.80 -3.69 -8.74
N LEU A 74 30.81 -4.98 -8.39
CA LEU A 74 31.58 -5.49 -7.25
C LEU A 74 33.04 -5.02 -7.32
N TYR A 75 33.73 -5.33 -8.42
CA TYR A 75 35.14 -4.99 -8.59
C TYR A 75 35.39 -3.48 -8.59
N SER A 76 34.47 -2.69 -9.17
CA SER A 76 34.58 -1.23 -9.16
C SER A 76 34.52 -0.67 -7.75
N PHE A 77 33.58 -1.13 -6.92
CA PHE A 77 33.41 -0.64 -5.55
C PHE A 77 34.46 -1.20 -4.58
N THR A 78 35.11 -2.32 -4.90
CA THR A 78 36.25 -2.85 -4.12
C THR A 78 37.61 -2.28 -4.55
N GLY A 79 37.65 -1.41 -5.56
CA GLY A 79 38.88 -0.75 -6.04
C GLY A 79 39.67 -1.54 -7.10
N SER A 80 39.16 -2.68 -7.57
CA SER A 80 39.78 -3.56 -8.55
C SER A 80 39.39 -3.18 -9.98
N LEU A 81 39.73 -1.96 -10.41
CA LEU A 81 39.23 -1.38 -11.67
C LEU A 81 39.63 -2.16 -12.93
N GLU A 82 40.82 -2.75 -12.98
CA GLU A 82 41.24 -3.55 -14.15
C GLU A 82 40.39 -4.82 -14.29
N GLN A 83 40.13 -5.53 -13.18
CA GLN A 83 39.23 -6.69 -13.19
C GLN A 83 37.81 -6.30 -13.59
N ALA A 84 37.34 -5.11 -13.19
CA ALA A 84 36.04 -4.59 -13.60
C ALA A 84 35.95 -4.37 -15.12
N LYS A 85 37.03 -3.92 -15.77
CA LYS A 85 37.08 -3.74 -17.23
C LYS A 85 37.16 -5.08 -17.96
N GLU A 86 37.99 -6.00 -17.46
CA GLU A 86 38.23 -7.30 -18.07
C GLU A 86 36.98 -8.20 -18.05
N VAL A 87 36.17 -8.10 -16.99
CA VAL A 87 35.01 -8.99 -16.81
C VAL A 87 33.80 -8.59 -17.64
N ILE A 88 33.69 -7.32 -18.06
CA ILE A 88 32.54 -6.82 -18.81
C ILE A 88 32.57 -7.35 -20.26
N ASP A 89 31.46 -7.95 -20.70
CA ASP A 89 31.24 -8.14 -22.14
C ASP A 89 30.69 -6.84 -22.75
N ILE A 90 31.53 -6.16 -23.53
CA ILE A 90 31.22 -4.87 -24.15
C ILE A 90 29.98 -4.93 -25.05
N ARG A 91 29.73 -6.05 -25.75
CA ARG A 91 28.60 -6.17 -26.69
C ARG A 91 27.28 -6.16 -25.93
N TRP A 92 27.20 -6.94 -24.87
CA TRP A 92 26.02 -6.98 -24.00
C TRP A 92 25.87 -5.69 -23.19
N MET A 93 26.97 -5.09 -22.74
CA MET A 93 26.94 -3.81 -22.02
C MET A 93 26.44 -2.65 -22.90
N LEU A 94 26.85 -2.58 -24.17
CA LEU A 94 26.36 -1.56 -25.10
C LEU A 94 24.87 -1.73 -25.40
N LEU A 95 24.36 -2.98 -25.42
CA LEU A 95 22.92 -3.25 -25.49
C LEU A 95 22.22 -2.88 -24.18
N TYR A 96 22.89 -3.04 -23.04
CA TYR A 96 22.34 -2.80 -21.71
C TYR A 96 21.94 -1.33 -21.50
N ILE A 97 22.88 -0.42 -21.77
CA ILE A 97 22.79 1.02 -21.48
C ILE A 97 21.48 1.68 -22.00
N PRO A 98 21.12 1.59 -23.29
CA PRO A 98 19.93 2.28 -23.80
C PRO A 98 18.64 1.75 -23.18
N THR A 99 18.51 0.44 -22.99
CA THR A 99 17.32 -0.17 -22.39
C THR A 99 17.20 0.16 -20.90
N TYR A 100 18.33 0.22 -20.19
CA TYR A 100 18.37 0.67 -18.79
C TYR A 100 17.86 2.11 -18.65
N ILE A 101 18.37 3.04 -19.47
CA ILE A 101 17.92 4.44 -19.49
C ILE A 101 16.43 4.52 -19.88
N PHE A 102 16.02 3.76 -20.90
CA PHE A 102 14.63 3.70 -21.36
C PHE A 102 13.68 3.24 -20.24
N ALA A 103 14.03 2.20 -19.48
CA ALA A 103 13.20 1.69 -18.41
C ALA A 103 12.96 2.76 -17.32
N ILE A 104 14.01 3.49 -16.94
CA ILE A 104 13.93 4.59 -15.96
C ILE A 104 13.03 5.70 -16.50
N TRP A 105 13.27 6.16 -17.72
CA TRP A 105 12.52 7.25 -18.35
C TRP A 105 11.04 6.89 -18.58
N ASP A 106 10.75 5.71 -19.14
CA ASP A 106 9.37 5.28 -19.43
C ASP A 106 8.56 5.12 -18.14
N SER A 107 9.19 4.61 -17.07
CA SER A 107 8.54 4.50 -15.77
C SER A 107 8.23 5.87 -15.15
N TYR A 108 9.13 6.85 -15.29
CA TYR A 108 8.88 8.24 -14.85
C TYR A 108 7.66 8.82 -15.56
N ARG A 109 7.71 8.85 -16.90
CA ARG A 109 6.68 9.44 -17.74
C ARG A 109 5.34 8.73 -17.53
N SER A 110 5.35 7.40 -17.50
CA SER A 110 4.15 6.59 -17.25
C SER A 110 3.51 6.91 -15.90
N THR A 111 4.30 7.25 -14.88
CA THR A 111 3.77 7.64 -13.57
C THR A 111 3.03 8.97 -13.67
N VAL A 112 3.61 9.97 -14.34
CA VAL A 112 2.96 11.27 -14.56
C VAL A 112 1.65 11.10 -15.33
N ASP A 113 1.67 10.31 -16.40
CA ASP A 113 0.47 10.03 -17.21
C ASP A 113 -0.64 9.33 -16.39
N LEU A 114 -0.28 8.36 -15.53
CA LEU A 114 -1.23 7.67 -14.66
C LEU A 114 -1.76 8.55 -13.53
N ASN A 115 -0.94 9.44 -12.97
CA ASN A 115 -1.38 10.42 -11.97
C ASN A 115 -2.48 11.33 -12.56
N HIS A 116 -2.32 11.78 -13.80
CA HIS A 116 -3.39 12.52 -14.49
C HIS A 116 -4.67 11.69 -14.65
N GLN A 117 -4.57 10.42 -15.05
CA GLN A 117 -5.76 9.56 -15.17
C GLN A 117 -6.45 9.34 -13.83
N TYR A 118 -5.69 9.18 -12.75
CA TYR A 118 -6.23 9.05 -11.40
C TYR A 118 -7.04 10.29 -11.00
N LEU A 119 -6.48 11.49 -11.16
CA LEU A 119 -7.15 12.74 -10.81
C LEU A 119 -8.47 12.94 -11.57
N LEU A 120 -8.55 12.45 -12.81
CA LEU A 120 -9.78 12.47 -13.59
C LEU A 120 -10.76 11.39 -13.11
N ALA A 121 -10.30 10.17 -12.84
CA ALA A 121 -11.12 9.07 -12.34
C ALA A 121 -11.76 9.37 -10.97
N THR A 122 -11.03 10.04 -10.07
CA THR A 122 -11.56 10.48 -8.76
C THR A 122 -12.65 11.53 -8.84
N ARG A 123 -12.83 12.20 -9.99
CA ARG A 123 -13.92 13.17 -10.20
C ARG A 123 -15.14 12.54 -10.85
N GLU A 124 -14.91 11.47 -11.61
CA GLU A 124 -15.98 10.75 -12.28
C GLU A 124 -16.72 9.82 -11.31
N ASP A 125 -16.10 9.49 -10.16
CA ASP A 125 -16.66 8.65 -9.07
C ASP A 125 -17.41 7.42 -9.61
N ALA A 126 -16.80 6.76 -10.60
CA ALA A 126 -17.39 5.60 -11.24
C ALA A 126 -17.52 4.44 -10.25
N ASP A 127 -18.71 3.82 -10.19
CA ASP A 127 -18.94 2.61 -9.41
C ASP A 127 -17.89 1.53 -9.78
N ILE A 128 -17.31 0.89 -8.77
CA ILE A 128 -16.39 -0.24 -8.91
C ILE A 128 -17.04 -1.53 -8.41
N LYS A 129 -16.65 -2.67 -8.98
CA LYS A 129 -17.02 -3.97 -8.43
C LYS A 129 -16.07 -4.30 -7.28
N ILE A 130 -16.61 -4.48 -6.08
CA ILE A 130 -15.83 -4.79 -4.87
C ILE A 130 -15.59 -6.27 -4.63
N PHE A 131 -16.31 -7.14 -5.33
CA PHE A 131 -16.35 -8.57 -5.03
C PHE A 131 -16.43 -9.38 -6.32
N GLN A 132 -15.61 -10.43 -6.42
CA GLN A 132 -15.54 -11.32 -7.58
C GLN A 132 -15.31 -12.76 -7.10
N ILE A 133 -16.27 -13.65 -7.33
CA ILE A 133 -16.13 -15.09 -7.12
C ILE A 133 -15.94 -15.77 -8.47
N SER A 134 -15.02 -16.73 -8.52
CA SER A 134 -14.92 -17.72 -9.58
C SER A 134 -14.69 -19.11 -8.99
N ALA A 135 -14.71 -20.15 -9.83
CA ALA A 135 -14.39 -21.52 -9.40
C ALA A 135 -12.96 -21.67 -8.85
N MET A 136 -12.05 -20.77 -9.22
CA MET A 136 -10.64 -20.84 -8.84
C MET A 136 -10.29 -19.98 -7.63
N GLU A 137 -10.94 -18.82 -7.46
CA GLU A 137 -10.54 -17.83 -6.47
C GLU A 137 -11.70 -16.90 -6.10
N ILE A 138 -11.67 -16.40 -4.86
CA ILE A 138 -12.54 -15.35 -4.33
C ILE A 138 -11.68 -14.12 -4.06
N ASN A 139 -11.94 -13.02 -4.75
CA ASN A 139 -11.25 -11.77 -4.50
C ASN A 139 -12.25 -10.67 -4.15
N TYR A 140 -11.88 -9.86 -3.17
CA TYR A 140 -12.70 -8.78 -2.66
C TYR A 140 -11.84 -7.63 -2.12
N LEU A 141 -12.42 -6.44 -2.14
CA LEU A 141 -11.81 -5.26 -1.55
C LEU A 141 -11.95 -5.33 -0.03
N ASP A 142 -10.83 -5.23 0.68
CA ASP A 142 -10.79 -5.37 2.14
C ASP A 142 -9.70 -4.50 2.75
N LYS A 143 -9.83 -4.20 4.05
CA LYS A 143 -8.87 -3.39 4.80
C LYS A 143 -7.88 -4.29 5.54
N ARG A 144 -6.58 -4.07 5.35
CA ARG A 144 -5.49 -4.93 5.86
C ARG A 144 -4.42 -4.14 6.58
N ASN A 145 -3.67 -4.77 7.48
CA ASN A 145 -2.58 -4.08 8.17
C ASN A 145 -1.32 -4.01 7.28
N PRO A 146 -0.84 -2.81 6.90
CA PRO A 146 0.35 -2.67 6.05
C PRO A 146 1.65 -3.21 6.66
N MET A 147 1.77 -3.22 7.98
CA MET A 147 2.96 -3.81 8.64
C MET A 147 2.97 -5.33 8.50
N ILE A 148 1.80 -5.98 8.54
CA ILE A 148 1.70 -7.44 8.40
C ILE A 148 2.12 -7.86 6.99
N SER A 149 1.67 -7.15 5.95
CA SER A 149 2.10 -7.43 4.57
C SER A 149 3.61 -7.23 4.39
N ALA A 150 4.17 -6.18 4.99
CA ALA A 150 5.61 -5.94 4.99
C ALA A 150 6.39 -7.06 5.69
N ILE A 151 5.97 -7.49 6.88
CA ILE A 151 6.62 -8.57 7.64
C ILE A 151 6.62 -9.88 6.84
N TRP A 152 5.50 -10.24 6.20
CA TRP A 152 5.46 -11.43 5.37
C TRP A 152 6.41 -11.34 4.17
N SER A 153 6.49 -10.19 3.49
CA SER A 153 7.46 -9.99 2.41
C SER A 153 8.91 -9.90 2.88
N PHE A 154 9.17 -9.48 4.11
CA PHE A 154 10.50 -9.55 4.71
C PHE A 154 10.91 -11.01 4.93
N LEU A 155 10.04 -11.84 5.50
CA LEU A 155 10.34 -13.26 5.74
C LEU A 155 10.45 -14.05 4.44
N MET A 156 9.56 -13.80 3.48
CA MET A 156 9.52 -14.44 2.19
C MET A 156 9.01 -13.45 1.13
N PRO A 157 9.89 -12.85 0.32
CA PRO A 157 9.51 -12.00 -0.80
C PRO A 157 8.41 -12.62 -1.66
N GLY A 158 7.28 -11.91 -1.76
CA GLY A 158 6.07 -12.35 -2.45
C GLY A 158 4.93 -12.83 -1.54
N ALA A 159 5.22 -13.26 -0.30
CA ALA A 159 4.18 -13.69 0.64
C ALA A 159 3.28 -12.51 1.09
N GLY A 160 3.83 -11.31 1.26
CA GLY A 160 3.03 -10.12 1.53
C GLY A 160 2.09 -9.76 0.38
N GLN A 161 2.50 -10.03 -0.86
CA GLN A 161 1.67 -9.85 -2.06
C GLN A 161 0.52 -10.87 -2.12
N ILE A 162 0.75 -12.13 -1.70
CA ILE A 162 -0.34 -13.11 -1.50
C ILE A 162 -1.33 -12.59 -0.45
N TYR A 163 -0.81 -12.09 0.67
CA TYR A 163 -1.64 -11.53 1.74
C TYR A 163 -2.49 -10.33 1.28
N ILE A 164 -2.23 -9.70 0.14
CA ILE A 164 -3.10 -8.65 -0.46
C ILE A 164 -3.78 -9.09 -1.76
N HIS A 165 -3.91 -10.40 -1.99
CA HIS A 165 -4.49 -11.02 -3.20
C HIS A 165 -3.86 -10.60 -4.53
N ARG A 166 -2.61 -10.12 -4.56
CA ARG A 166 -1.90 -9.80 -5.82
C ARG A 166 -1.16 -11.02 -6.36
N ILE A 167 -1.92 -12.04 -6.74
CA ILE A 167 -1.42 -13.39 -7.04
C ILE A 167 -0.38 -13.37 -8.17
N ILE A 168 -0.62 -12.66 -9.26
CA ILE A 168 0.32 -12.63 -10.40
C ILE A 168 1.67 -12.05 -9.98
N THR A 169 1.66 -10.91 -9.28
CA THR A 169 2.87 -10.28 -8.76
C THR A 169 3.57 -11.17 -7.74
N ALA A 170 2.80 -11.78 -6.83
CA ALA A 170 3.31 -12.69 -5.82
C ALA A 170 4.06 -13.88 -6.45
N SER A 171 3.41 -14.58 -7.38
CA SER A 171 4.00 -15.73 -8.08
C SER A 171 5.27 -15.34 -8.82
N PHE A 172 5.28 -14.17 -9.47
CA PHE A 172 6.47 -13.67 -10.15
C PHE A 172 7.62 -13.38 -9.19
N ILE A 173 7.37 -12.62 -8.10
CA ILE A 173 8.39 -12.30 -7.10
C ILE A 173 8.90 -13.57 -6.42
N MET A 174 8.02 -14.50 -6.03
CA MET A 174 8.42 -15.75 -5.37
C MET A 174 9.29 -16.62 -6.28
N THR A 175 8.89 -16.76 -7.55
CA THR A 175 9.67 -17.55 -8.53
C THR A 175 11.08 -16.97 -8.66
N TRP A 176 11.18 -15.65 -8.84
CA TRP A 176 12.47 -15.00 -8.95
C TRP A 176 13.26 -14.98 -7.65
N TRP A 177 12.59 -14.87 -6.50
CA TRP A 177 13.22 -14.98 -5.19
C TRP A 177 13.88 -16.35 -5.02
N ILE A 178 13.16 -17.43 -5.32
CA ILE A 178 13.69 -18.80 -5.27
C ILE A 178 14.90 -18.95 -6.20
N MET A 179 14.80 -18.45 -7.44
CA MET A 179 15.90 -18.49 -8.41
C MET A 179 17.13 -17.73 -7.89
N LEU A 180 16.96 -16.51 -7.41
CA LEU A 180 18.05 -15.69 -6.88
C LEU A 180 18.71 -16.35 -5.67
N VAL A 181 17.92 -16.86 -4.72
CA VAL A 181 18.40 -17.55 -3.52
C VAL A 181 19.17 -18.82 -3.89
N TYR A 182 18.67 -19.60 -4.84
CA TYR A 182 19.29 -20.83 -5.29
C TYR A 182 20.63 -20.57 -5.99
N TYR A 183 20.63 -19.73 -7.05
CA TYR A 183 21.84 -19.49 -7.84
C TYR A 183 22.89 -18.66 -7.12
N SER A 184 22.50 -17.81 -6.16
CA SER A 184 23.46 -17.12 -5.28
C SER A 184 24.07 -18.02 -4.22
N LYS A 185 23.51 -19.22 -3.99
CA LYS A 185 23.81 -20.10 -2.85
C LYS A 185 23.63 -19.37 -1.51
N LEU A 186 22.62 -18.51 -1.42
CA LEU A 186 22.39 -17.66 -0.25
C LEU A 186 22.13 -18.50 1.02
N LEU A 187 21.22 -19.47 0.99
CA LEU A 187 20.85 -20.23 2.20
C LEU A 187 22.02 -21.06 2.75
N PRO A 188 22.80 -21.80 1.93
CA PRO A 188 24.02 -22.43 2.43
C PRO A 188 25.02 -21.43 3.03
N ALA A 189 25.15 -20.24 2.45
CA ALA A 189 26.06 -19.23 2.96
C ALA A 189 25.57 -18.58 4.26
N ILE A 190 24.25 -18.44 4.43
CA ILE A 190 23.62 -18.06 5.70
C ILE A 190 23.93 -19.12 6.76
N HIS A 191 23.78 -20.40 6.42
CA HIS A 191 24.09 -21.51 7.32
C HIS A 191 25.55 -21.47 7.80
N TYR A 192 26.52 -21.35 6.88
CA TYR A 192 27.94 -21.21 7.27
C TYR A 192 28.21 -19.95 8.09
N SER A 193 27.52 -18.84 7.80
CA SER A 193 27.64 -17.60 8.60
C SER A 193 27.16 -17.80 10.04
N PHE A 194 26.08 -18.58 10.26
CA PHE A 194 25.60 -18.93 11.60
C PHE A 194 26.57 -19.84 12.36
N LEU A 195 27.31 -20.70 11.66
CA LEU A 195 28.37 -21.53 12.24
C LEU A 195 29.66 -20.74 12.53
N GLY A 196 29.72 -19.45 12.16
CA GLY A 196 30.91 -18.62 12.28
C GLY A 196 31.97 -18.87 11.19
N GLU A 197 31.68 -19.73 10.21
CA GLU A 197 32.58 -20.09 9.10
C GLU A 197 32.49 -19.08 7.94
N PHE A 198 32.77 -17.81 8.22
CA PHE A 198 32.58 -16.72 7.25
C PHE A 198 33.42 -16.85 5.98
N ALA A 199 34.61 -17.49 6.05
CA ALA A 199 35.44 -17.73 4.87
C ALA A 199 34.73 -18.68 3.88
N LYS A 200 34.22 -19.82 4.38
CA LYS A 200 33.45 -20.76 3.55
C LYS A 200 32.19 -20.09 2.99
N ALA A 201 31.49 -19.29 3.80
CA ALA A 201 30.32 -18.55 3.36
C ALA A 201 30.63 -17.63 2.16
N LYS A 202 31.78 -16.95 2.17
CA LYS A 202 32.22 -16.09 1.05
C LYS A 202 32.57 -16.90 -0.20
N ASP A 203 33.27 -18.01 -0.03
CA ASP A 203 33.78 -18.82 -1.14
C ASP A 203 32.66 -19.49 -1.94
N ILE A 204 31.58 -19.89 -1.27
CA ILE A 204 30.47 -20.57 -1.95
C ILE A 204 29.49 -19.60 -2.62
N ILE A 205 29.45 -18.33 -2.23
CA ILE A 205 28.48 -17.36 -2.74
C ILE A 205 28.76 -17.06 -4.21
N SER A 206 27.71 -17.08 -5.02
CA SER A 206 27.79 -16.51 -6.36
C SER A 206 27.44 -15.02 -6.32
N TRP A 207 28.47 -14.19 -6.34
CA TRP A 207 28.39 -12.73 -6.27
C TRP A 207 27.49 -12.12 -7.34
N HIS A 208 27.57 -12.66 -8.55
CA HIS A 208 26.76 -12.21 -9.68
C HIS A 208 25.26 -12.24 -9.35
N TRP A 209 24.80 -13.32 -8.73
CA TRP A 209 23.40 -13.52 -8.35
C TRP A 209 23.05 -12.83 -7.04
N LEU A 210 23.97 -12.80 -6.08
CA LEU A 210 23.79 -12.15 -4.77
C LEU A 210 23.47 -10.66 -4.91
N LEU A 211 24.14 -9.95 -5.81
CA LEU A 211 23.98 -8.49 -5.94
C LEU A 211 22.62 -8.06 -6.53
N ASN A 212 21.83 -9.00 -7.06
CA ASN A 212 20.43 -8.74 -7.42
C ASN A 212 19.48 -8.75 -6.22
N ILE A 213 19.87 -9.41 -5.12
CA ILE A 213 19.02 -9.62 -3.94
C ILE A 213 18.57 -8.32 -3.29
N PRO A 214 19.44 -7.32 -3.03
CA PRO A 214 19.03 -6.08 -2.37
C PRO A 214 17.84 -5.41 -3.06
N SER A 215 17.88 -5.28 -4.39
CA SER A 215 16.81 -4.63 -5.16
C SER A 215 15.50 -5.41 -5.10
N VAL A 216 15.53 -6.73 -5.33
CA VAL A 216 14.31 -7.56 -5.30
C VAL A 216 13.72 -7.68 -3.90
N TYR A 217 14.58 -7.80 -2.88
CA TYR A 217 14.18 -7.92 -1.48
C TYR A 217 13.55 -6.61 -0.97
N GLY A 218 14.24 -5.49 -1.17
CA GLY A 218 13.71 -4.17 -0.80
C GLY A 218 12.41 -3.85 -1.53
N PHE A 219 12.31 -4.24 -2.80
CA PHE A 219 11.11 -4.06 -3.61
C PHE A 219 9.92 -4.84 -3.07
N ALA A 220 10.11 -6.12 -2.76
CA ALA A 220 9.01 -6.97 -2.29
C ALA A 220 8.42 -6.43 -0.98
N LEU A 221 9.27 -5.91 -0.08
CA LEU A 221 8.86 -5.26 1.16
C LEU A 221 8.06 -3.96 0.88
N TYR A 222 8.63 -3.10 0.03
CA TYR A 222 8.03 -1.81 -0.32
C TYR A 222 6.70 -1.97 -1.06
N ASP A 223 6.65 -2.81 -2.09
CA ASP A 223 5.45 -3.06 -2.89
C ASP A 223 4.31 -3.62 -2.03
N ALA A 224 4.60 -4.58 -1.14
CA ALA A 224 3.59 -5.13 -0.23
C ALA A 224 3.03 -4.04 0.69
N TYR A 225 3.89 -3.25 1.33
CA TYR A 225 3.48 -2.18 2.23
C TYR A 225 2.62 -1.13 1.51
N VAL A 226 3.14 -0.54 0.43
CA VAL A 226 2.49 0.57 -0.27
C VAL A 226 1.15 0.12 -0.86
N ASN A 227 1.10 -1.04 -1.52
CA ASN A 227 -0.16 -1.49 -2.09
C ASN A 227 -1.20 -1.85 -1.01
N THR A 228 -0.78 -2.25 0.19
CA THR A 228 -1.72 -2.41 1.31
C THR A 228 -2.30 -1.08 1.76
N VAL A 229 -1.45 -0.05 1.92
CA VAL A 229 -1.89 1.31 2.28
C VAL A 229 -2.88 1.85 1.25
N GLU A 230 -2.57 1.72 -0.03
CA GLU A 230 -3.41 2.25 -1.11
C GLU A 230 -4.69 1.44 -1.28
N ASN A 231 -4.65 0.12 -1.10
CA ASN A 231 -5.86 -0.71 -1.08
C ASN A 231 -6.81 -0.32 0.06
N ASN A 232 -6.28 0.00 1.25
CA ASN A 232 -7.10 0.50 2.35
C ASN A 232 -7.75 1.86 2.04
N LYS A 233 -7.04 2.76 1.35
CA LYS A 233 -7.63 4.04 0.92
C LYS A 233 -8.74 3.83 -0.10
N LEU A 234 -8.55 2.89 -1.03
CA LEU A 234 -9.56 2.52 -2.01
C LEU A 234 -10.81 1.94 -1.32
N TYR A 235 -10.62 1.09 -0.31
CA TYR A 235 -11.69 0.58 0.54
C TYR A 235 -12.44 1.70 1.26
N ASP A 236 -11.73 2.61 1.95
CA ASP A 236 -12.33 3.76 2.64
C ASP A 236 -13.16 4.64 1.67
N TRP A 237 -12.63 4.90 0.47
CA TRP A 237 -13.30 5.69 -0.56
C TRP A 237 -14.57 4.99 -1.07
N GLU A 238 -14.50 3.70 -1.35
CA GLU A 238 -15.64 2.93 -1.86
C GLU A 238 -16.76 2.84 -0.81
N GLN A 239 -16.43 2.51 0.45
CA GLN A 239 -17.41 2.44 1.52
C GLN A 239 -18.06 3.81 1.78
N ALA A 240 -17.29 4.91 1.69
CA ALA A 240 -17.85 6.25 1.77
C ALA A 240 -18.86 6.55 0.65
N LEU A 241 -18.59 6.12 -0.58
CA LEU A 241 -19.53 6.26 -1.69
C LEU A 241 -20.79 5.41 -1.50
N PHE A 242 -20.63 4.16 -1.05
CA PHE A 242 -21.74 3.28 -0.72
C PHE A 242 -22.67 3.92 0.31
N LEU A 243 -22.11 4.47 1.40
CA LEU A 243 -22.87 5.12 2.47
C LEU A 243 -23.58 6.39 1.98
N LYS A 244 -22.89 7.25 1.21
CA LYS A 244 -23.49 8.45 0.61
C LYS A 244 -24.67 8.12 -0.31
N LYS A 245 -24.55 7.06 -1.12
CA LYS A 245 -25.58 6.66 -2.09
C LYS A 245 -26.80 6.03 -1.41
N ASN A 246 -26.60 5.30 -0.32
CA ASN A 246 -27.64 4.46 0.29
C ASN A 246 -28.26 5.05 1.56
N TYR A 247 -27.52 5.87 2.32
CA TYR A 247 -27.88 6.30 3.67
C TYR A 247 -27.81 7.82 3.86
N GLN A 248 -27.86 8.60 2.77
CA GLN A 248 -28.06 10.06 2.82
C GLN A 248 -29.36 10.46 2.10
N ASN A 249 -30.49 9.97 2.63
CA ASN A 249 -31.80 10.32 2.12
C ASN A 249 -32.21 11.72 2.57
N LYS A 250 -32.79 12.52 1.66
CA LYS A 250 -33.32 13.86 1.96
C LYS A 250 -34.55 13.84 2.88
N SER A 251 -35.23 12.70 2.98
CA SER A 251 -36.39 12.53 3.86
C SER A 251 -36.02 12.16 5.29
N PHE A 252 -34.73 12.02 5.62
CA PHE A 252 -34.30 11.76 6.99
C PHE A 252 -34.64 12.98 7.86
N GLU A 253 -35.47 12.79 8.87
CA GLU A 253 -35.85 13.84 9.80
C GLU A 253 -34.71 14.11 10.79
N LEU A 254 -34.17 15.33 10.76
CA LEU A 254 -33.11 15.69 11.70
C LEU A 254 -33.69 15.94 13.11
N PRO A 255 -32.91 15.68 14.18
CA PRO A 255 -33.38 15.81 15.56
C PRO A 255 -33.99 17.17 15.93
N CYS A 256 -33.66 18.23 15.19
CA CYS A 256 -34.10 19.61 15.48
C CYS A 256 -35.27 20.10 14.59
N GLU A 257 -35.77 19.31 13.64
CA GLU A 257 -36.78 19.78 12.67
C GLU A 257 -38.24 19.63 13.17
N ASN A 258 -38.52 18.66 14.06
CA ASN A 258 -39.88 18.38 14.51
C ASN A 258 -40.04 18.51 16.04
N LYS A 259 -40.54 19.67 16.49
CA LYS A 259 -40.98 19.90 17.89
C LYS A 259 -42.30 19.21 18.26
N LYS A 260 -42.89 18.40 17.37
CA LYS A 260 -44.23 17.81 17.56
C LYS A 260 -44.24 16.41 18.15
N ASP A 261 -43.11 15.68 18.12
CA ASP A 261 -43.01 14.28 18.59
C ASP A 261 -42.06 14.12 19.80
N VAL A 262 -42.14 15.03 20.77
CA VAL A 262 -41.24 15.12 21.94
C VAL A 262 -41.34 13.92 22.91
N GLY A 263 -41.99 12.81 22.52
CA GLY A 263 -42.23 11.66 23.40
C GLY A 263 -41.81 10.28 22.89
N GLU A 264 -41.70 10.02 21.58
CA GLU A 264 -41.59 8.62 21.08
C GLU A 264 -40.36 8.32 20.21
N ALA A 265 -39.79 9.33 19.54
CA ALA A 265 -38.64 9.14 18.65
C ALA A 265 -37.32 9.54 19.32
N MET A 266 -36.42 8.58 19.49
CA MET A 266 -35.07 8.75 20.03
C MET A 266 -34.04 8.80 18.91
N HIS A 267 -33.04 9.66 19.08
CA HIS A 267 -31.89 9.72 18.18
C HIS A 267 -30.63 9.20 18.88
N ILE A 268 -29.93 8.29 18.22
CA ILE A 268 -28.63 7.77 18.65
C ILE A 268 -27.59 8.27 17.66
N ILE A 269 -26.51 8.85 18.18
CA ILE A 269 -25.35 9.25 17.41
C ILE A 269 -24.21 8.30 17.76
N CYS A 270 -23.59 7.70 16.75
CA CYS A 270 -22.41 6.87 16.96
C CYS A 270 -21.33 7.13 15.92
N THR A 271 -20.12 6.74 16.27
CA THR A 271 -18.92 6.96 15.47
C THR A 271 -18.26 5.63 15.12
N PHE A 272 -17.83 5.50 13.87
CA PHE A 272 -17.18 4.30 13.34
C PHE A 272 -15.90 4.68 12.58
N GLU A 273 -15.04 3.68 12.43
CA GLU A 273 -14.01 3.62 11.38
C GLU A 273 -14.58 2.89 10.16
N TYR A 274 -14.03 3.13 8.98
CA TYR A 274 -14.40 2.34 7.80
C TYR A 274 -13.99 0.87 8.02
N SER A 275 -14.96 -0.03 7.98
CA SER A 275 -14.81 -1.47 8.20
C SER A 275 -16.07 -2.25 7.80
N ASN A 276 -15.96 -3.56 7.59
CA ASN A 276 -17.12 -4.40 7.30
C ASN A 276 -18.11 -4.46 8.48
N TYR A 277 -17.63 -4.24 9.71
CA TYR A 277 -18.46 -4.21 10.91
C TYR A 277 -19.47 -3.06 10.90
N LEU A 278 -19.13 -1.93 10.25
CA LEU A 278 -20.07 -0.83 10.05
C LEU A 278 -21.28 -1.28 9.22
N GLU A 279 -21.05 -1.96 8.10
CA GLU A 279 -22.12 -2.48 7.24
C GLU A 279 -22.88 -3.63 7.92
N LEU A 280 -22.20 -4.49 8.68
CA LEU A 280 -22.85 -5.51 9.50
C LEU A 280 -23.76 -4.90 10.57
N ALA A 281 -23.33 -3.84 11.25
CA ALA A 281 -24.16 -3.12 12.22
C ALA A 281 -25.42 -2.56 11.57
N ILE A 282 -25.28 -1.89 10.42
CA ILE A 282 -26.40 -1.33 9.67
C ILE A 282 -27.37 -2.44 9.22
N SER A 283 -26.85 -3.52 8.65
CA SER A 283 -27.66 -4.65 8.20
C SER A 283 -28.40 -5.33 9.37
N THR A 284 -27.74 -5.50 10.52
CA THR A 284 -28.35 -6.06 11.73
C THR A 284 -29.46 -5.15 12.25
N MET A 285 -29.27 -3.83 12.25
CA MET A 285 -30.33 -2.87 12.63
C MET A 285 -31.53 -2.94 11.66
N GLU A 286 -31.29 -3.03 10.36
CA GLU A 286 -32.36 -3.19 9.36
C GLU A 286 -33.16 -4.48 9.58
N MET A 287 -32.48 -5.60 9.89
CA MET A 287 -33.14 -6.89 10.21
C MET A 287 -33.98 -6.81 11.49
N GLN A 288 -33.58 -6.00 12.47
CA GLN A 288 -34.35 -5.74 13.71
C GLN A 288 -35.47 -4.69 13.51
N GLY A 289 -35.77 -4.34 12.26
CA GLY A 289 -36.90 -3.49 11.88
C GLY A 289 -36.67 -2.00 12.11
N ILE A 290 -35.41 -1.53 12.08
CA ILE A 290 -35.12 -0.11 11.84
C ILE A 290 -35.20 0.13 10.34
N LYS A 291 -35.95 1.14 9.90
CA LYS A 291 -36.06 1.42 8.46
C LYS A 291 -34.76 2.04 7.97
N LYS A 292 -34.40 1.74 6.72
CA LYS A 292 -33.25 2.36 6.06
C LYS A 292 -33.32 3.90 6.04
N GLU A 293 -34.53 4.45 5.97
CA GLU A 293 -34.80 5.90 6.00
C GLU A 293 -34.56 6.54 7.38
N ASP A 294 -34.51 5.72 8.44
CA ASP A 294 -34.24 6.14 9.81
C ASP A 294 -32.74 6.01 10.17
N ILE A 295 -31.87 5.73 9.18
CA ILE A 295 -30.42 5.64 9.35
C ILE A 295 -29.75 6.65 8.41
N LEU A 296 -29.07 7.64 9.00
CA LEU A 296 -28.25 8.61 8.28
C LEU A 296 -26.77 8.29 8.50
N ALA A 297 -26.04 8.01 7.42
CA ALA A 297 -24.61 7.81 7.46
C ALA A 297 -23.86 9.01 6.88
N ILE A 298 -22.89 9.53 7.64
CA ILE A 298 -22.12 10.71 7.29
C ILE A 298 -20.63 10.34 7.31
N PRO A 299 -20.07 9.97 6.14
CA PRO A 299 -18.63 9.80 5.98
C PRO A 299 -17.93 11.16 6.15
N MET A 300 -16.91 11.22 7.01
CA MET A 300 -16.19 12.44 7.36
C MET A 300 -15.03 12.70 6.40
N ASP A 301 -14.91 13.95 5.93
CA ASP A 301 -13.77 14.36 5.10
C ASP A 301 -12.49 14.52 5.94
N LYS A 302 -11.41 13.87 5.50
CA LYS A 302 -10.09 13.97 6.14
C LYS A 302 -9.43 15.30 5.77
N ARG A 303 -8.95 16.08 6.76
CA ARG A 303 -8.34 17.44 6.63
C ARG A 303 -7.20 17.60 5.59
N ASN A 304 -6.68 16.51 5.02
CA ASN A 304 -5.58 16.52 4.05
C ASN A 304 -5.97 16.13 2.61
N SER A 305 -7.24 15.77 2.32
CA SER A 305 -7.63 15.27 0.99
C SER A 305 -7.68 16.33 -0.12
N SER A 306 -7.55 17.62 0.19
CA SER A 306 -7.77 18.74 -0.75
C SER A 306 -6.51 19.52 -1.18
N ARG A 307 -5.30 18.97 -1.04
CA ARG A 307 -4.07 19.72 -1.40
C ARG A 307 -3.84 19.81 -2.92
N ARG A 308 -3.78 21.06 -3.40
CA ARG A 308 -3.33 21.62 -4.70
C ARG A 308 -2.96 20.61 -5.80
N PHE A 309 -3.87 20.50 -6.78
CA PHE A 309 -3.81 19.65 -7.97
C PHE A 309 -2.46 19.66 -8.72
N PHE A 310 -1.84 20.83 -8.93
CA PHE A 310 -0.61 20.94 -9.71
C PHE A 310 0.64 20.47 -8.97
N ASP A 311 0.68 20.59 -7.64
CA ASP A 311 1.81 20.13 -6.82
C ASP A 311 1.80 18.60 -6.63
N SER A 312 0.62 17.97 -6.74
CA SER A 312 0.43 16.52 -6.50
C SER A 312 0.86 15.61 -7.66
N ILE A 313 1.05 16.16 -8.87
CA ILE A 313 1.45 15.36 -10.05
C ILE A 313 2.87 14.83 -9.90
N HIS A 314 3.74 15.60 -9.23
CA HIS A 314 5.15 15.27 -9.01
C HIS A 314 5.45 14.83 -7.57
N HIS A 315 4.49 14.95 -6.65
CA HIS A 315 4.61 14.52 -5.26
C HIS A 315 3.40 13.68 -4.86
N SER A 316 3.61 12.41 -4.52
CA SER A 316 2.60 11.64 -3.79
C SER A 316 2.35 12.30 -2.43
N ASP A 317 1.10 12.25 -1.97
CA ASP A 317 0.74 12.57 -0.59
C ASP A 317 1.83 12.04 0.33
N GLY A 318 2.32 12.87 1.26
CA GLY A 318 3.47 12.60 2.13
C GLY A 318 3.30 11.41 3.11
N LEU A 319 2.80 10.28 2.63
CA LEU A 319 2.24 9.14 3.33
C LEU A 319 3.04 7.87 3.19
N SER A 320 3.91 7.71 2.18
CA SER A 320 4.79 6.55 2.20
C SER A 320 5.96 6.82 3.16
N LEU A 321 5.65 6.55 4.43
CA LEU A 321 6.56 6.55 5.57
C LEU A 321 7.81 5.70 5.30
N LEU A 322 7.68 4.73 4.38
CA LEU A 322 8.73 3.80 4.01
C LEU A 322 9.40 4.09 2.67
N ASP A 323 9.05 5.14 1.92
CA ASP A 323 9.74 5.46 0.65
C ASP A 323 11.26 5.55 0.83
N LEU A 324 11.69 6.52 1.64
CA LEU A 324 13.10 6.79 1.86
C LEU A 324 13.78 5.65 2.62
N SER A 325 13.05 5.02 3.54
CA SER A 325 13.52 3.89 4.34
C SER A 325 13.82 2.67 3.48
N SER A 326 12.93 2.32 2.55
CA SER A 326 13.16 1.21 1.61
C SER A 326 14.27 1.52 0.62
N ILE A 327 14.35 2.77 0.12
CA ILE A 327 15.41 3.21 -0.78
C ILE A 327 16.78 3.10 -0.12
N LEU A 328 16.96 3.75 1.04
CA LEU A 328 18.23 3.74 1.75
C LEU A 328 18.56 2.35 2.29
N GLY A 329 17.56 1.61 2.80
CA GLY A 329 17.75 0.22 3.21
C GLY A 329 18.31 -0.65 2.08
N THR A 330 17.77 -0.52 0.87
CA THR A 330 18.24 -1.25 -0.31
C THR A 330 19.66 -0.85 -0.71
N ILE A 331 19.95 0.46 -0.77
CA ILE A 331 21.29 0.98 -1.11
C ILE A 331 22.33 0.50 -0.10
N PHE A 332 22.05 0.64 1.19
CA PHE A 332 22.99 0.23 2.23
C PHE A 332 23.12 -1.29 2.32
N MET A 333 22.07 -2.06 2.03
CA MET A 333 22.14 -3.51 1.90
C MET A 333 23.06 -3.93 0.74
N LEU A 334 22.95 -3.25 -0.41
CA LEU A 334 23.84 -3.47 -1.55
C LEU A 334 25.29 -3.16 -1.19
N LEU A 335 25.56 -1.95 -0.66
CA LEU A 335 26.91 -1.56 -0.26
C LEU A 335 27.47 -2.49 0.84
N GLY A 336 26.65 -2.87 1.82
CA GLY A 336 27.02 -3.83 2.86
C GLY A 336 27.36 -5.21 2.28
N SER A 337 26.63 -5.65 1.25
CA SER A 337 26.93 -6.90 0.55
C SER A 337 28.25 -6.82 -0.23
N ILE A 338 28.48 -5.71 -0.95
CA ILE A 338 29.72 -5.46 -1.70
C ILE A 338 30.92 -5.39 -0.75
N TYR A 339 30.91 -4.50 0.26
CA TYR A 339 32.04 -4.37 1.18
C TYR A 339 32.20 -5.58 2.11
N GLY A 340 31.12 -6.31 2.36
CA GLY A 340 31.17 -7.59 3.08
C GLY A 340 32.00 -8.68 2.35
N PHE A 341 32.29 -8.51 1.05
CA PHE A 341 33.32 -9.28 0.35
C PHE A 341 34.67 -9.20 1.07
N ILE A 342 35.07 -7.98 1.44
CA ILE A 342 36.36 -7.70 2.09
C ILE A 342 36.24 -7.90 3.60
N LEU A 343 35.14 -7.47 4.22
CA LEU A 343 34.99 -7.44 5.68
C LEU A 343 34.83 -8.82 6.32
N LYS A 344 35.24 -8.95 7.59
CA LYS A 344 35.37 -10.23 8.30
C LYS A 344 34.09 -11.07 8.38
N TRP A 345 32.94 -10.43 8.63
CA TRP A 345 31.66 -11.12 8.84
C TRP A 345 30.92 -11.52 7.55
N GLY A 346 31.52 -11.26 6.38
CA GLY A 346 30.95 -11.67 5.11
C GLY A 346 29.84 -10.75 4.59
N PRO A 347 29.42 -10.97 3.33
CA PRO A 347 28.45 -10.14 2.63
C PRO A 347 27.05 -10.21 3.22
N ILE A 348 26.66 -11.36 3.78
CA ILE A 348 25.31 -11.56 4.32
C ILE A 348 25.10 -10.69 5.56
N VAL A 349 25.99 -10.81 6.54
CA VAL A 349 25.86 -10.09 7.81
C VAL A 349 25.97 -8.58 7.59
N TRP A 350 26.97 -8.13 6.82
CA TRP A 350 27.11 -6.71 6.50
C TRP A 350 25.98 -6.18 5.62
N GLY A 351 25.43 -6.99 4.72
CA GLY A 351 24.22 -6.66 3.96
C GLY A 351 23.01 -6.45 4.87
N LEU A 352 22.77 -7.35 5.84
CA LEU A 352 21.68 -7.21 6.82
C LEU A 352 21.87 -5.99 7.73
N ILE A 353 23.09 -5.73 8.21
CA ILE A 353 23.40 -4.51 8.98
C ILE A 353 23.13 -3.28 8.13
N GLY A 354 23.56 -3.28 6.87
CA GLY A 354 23.30 -2.21 5.91
C GLY A 354 21.80 -1.95 5.73
N LEU A 355 20.99 -3.01 5.55
CA LEU A 355 19.54 -2.90 5.45
C LEU A 355 18.93 -2.20 6.68
N LEU A 356 19.30 -2.64 7.88
CA LEU A 356 18.76 -2.09 9.13
C LEU A 356 19.19 -0.64 9.35
N VAL A 357 20.47 -0.32 9.14
CA VAL A 357 21.01 1.04 9.30
C VAL A 357 20.42 1.99 8.27
N GLY A 358 20.37 1.59 6.99
CA GLY A 358 19.78 2.39 5.92
C GLY A 358 18.28 2.62 6.13
N GLY A 359 17.55 1.57 6.52
CA GLY A 359 16.13 1.65 6.85
C GLY A 359 15.85 2.58 8.03
N PHE A 360 16.63 2.45 9.11
CA PHE A 360 16.52 3.32 10.28
C PHE A 360 16.85 4.78 9.95
N LEU A 361 17.92 5.02 9.18
CA LEU A 361 18.31 6.36 8.76
C LEU A 361 17.22 7.02 7.90
N GLY A 362 16.63 6.27 6.96
CA GLY A 362 15.53 6.77 6.13
C GLY A 362 14.29 7.12 6.94
N LEU A 363 13.93 6.28 7.93
CA LEU A 363 12.86 6.58 8.88
C LEU A 363 13.17 7.83 9.71
N LEU A 364 14.40 7.96 10.22
CA LEU A 364 14.82 9.09 11.04
C LEU A 364 14.75 10.40 10.24
N ILE A 365 15.31 10.43 9.02
CA ILE A 365 15.24 11.60 8.13
C ILE A 365 13.77 11.98 7.89
N ARG A 366 12.91 10.99 7.64
CA ARG A 366 11.48 11.24 7.41
C ARG A 366 10.79 11.84 8.63
N LEU A 367 11.08 11.33 9.83
CA LEU A 367 10.54 11.85 11.08
C LEU A 367 11.02 13.27 11.38
N LEU A 368 12.28 13.59 11.08
CA LEU A 368 12.83 14.94 11.26
C LEU A 368 12.17 15.96 10.30
N ILE A 369 12.00 15.60 9.03
CA ILE A 369 11.30 16.46 8.05
C ILE A 369 9.83 16.64 8.46
N SER A 370 9.18 15.59 8.98
CA SER A 370 7.78 15.65 9.40
C SER A 370 7.55 16.42 10.70
N LYS A 371 8.52 16.49 11.62
CA LYS A 371 8.39 17.25 12.88
C LYS A 371 8.13 18.74 12.65
N ASN A 372 8.60 19.31 11.53
CA ASN A 372 8.36 20.72 11.17
C ASN A 372 6.98 20.98 10.52
N LYS A 373 6.19 19.95 10.22
CA LYS A 373 4.80 20.08 9.71
C LYS A 373 3.83 19.38 10.67
N SER A 374 3.40 20.11 11.71
CA SER A 374 2.27 19.79 12.62
C SER A 374 1.85 18.31 12.64
N TYR A 375 2.65 17.45 13.29
CA TYR A 375 2.42 16.00 13.41
C TYR A 375 1.56 15.64 14.64
N ARG A 376 1.01 16.62 15.37
CA ARG A 376 0.42 16.38 16.70
C ARG A 376 -0.96 15.67 16.71
N GLN A 377 -1.40 15.05 15.61
CA GLN A 377 -2.77 14.53 15.51
C GLN A 377 -2.93 13.29 14.62
N ARG A 378 -2.05 12.28 14.78
CA ARG A 378 -2.13 11.01 13.99
C ARG A 378 -2.38 9.72 14.80
N ASN A 379 -2.38 9.77 16.13
CA ASN A 379 -2.53 8.59 16.99
C ASN A 379 -3.86 8.52 17.78
N LYS A 380 -4.88 9.28 17.39
CA LYS A 380 -6.25 9.00 17.86
C LYS A 380 -6.96 8.23 16.75
N LYS A 381 -7.59 7.10 17.11
CA LYS A 381 -8.66 6.48 16.31
C LYS A 381 -9.61 7.60 15.90
N SER A 382 -9.52 8.03 14.65
CA SER A 382 -10.25 9.20 14.18
C SER A 382 -11.62 8.71 13.74
N THR A 383 -12.68 9.30 14.26
CA THR A 383 -14.03 9.14 13.70
C THR A 383 -13.98 9.35 12.20
N GLU A 384 -14.27 8.29 11.43
CA GLU A 384 -14.28 8.34 9.97
C GLU A 384 -15.71 8.38 9.43
N VAL A 385 -16.66 7.78 10.15
CA VAL A 385 -18.09 7.81 9.84
C VAL A 385 -18.87 8.16 11.09
N VAL A 386 -19.85 9.05 10.95
CA VAL A 386 -20.87 9.30 11.96
C VAL A 386 -22.18 8.69 11.48
N LEU A 387 -22.83 7.88 12.30
CA LEU A 387 -24.21 7.47 12.05
C LEU A 387 -25.14 8.23 12.99
N ILE A 388 -26.29 8.63 12.46
CA ILE A 388 -27.42 9.15 13.23
C ILE A 388 -28.60 8.21 12.96
N ILE A 389 -29.11 7.60 14.02
CA ILE A 389 -30.15 6.57 13.93
C ILE A 389 -31.38 7.08 14.68
N LYS A 390 -32.52 7.10 14.00
CA LYS A 390 -33.84 7.34 14.61
C LYS A 390 -34.45 6.00 15.01
N CYS A 391 -34.88 5.85 16.25
CA CYS A 391 -35.50 4.63 16.75
C CYS A 391 -36.50 4.92 17.87
N GLU A 392 -37.42 3.99 18.11
CA GLU A 392 -38.33 4.05 19.26
C GLU A 392 -37.58 3.80 20.57
N GLU A 393 -38.04 4.38 21.67
CA GLU A 393 -37.43 4.21 23.00
C GLU A 393 -37.29 2.73 23.40
N LYS A 394 -38.24 1.88 23.01
CA LYS A 394 -38.20 0.42 23.29
C LYS A 394 -37.03 -0.29 22.61
N LYS A 395 -36.53 0.23 21.48
CA LYS A 395 -35.43 -0.36 20.71
C LYS A 395 -34.07 0.24 21.07
N LEU A 396 -34.02 1.22 21.99
CA LEU A 396 -32.81 1.96 22.33
C LEU A 396 -31.65 1.06 22.79
N GLU A 397 -31.89 0.20 23.79
CA GLU A 397 -30.83 -0.66 24.33
C GLU A 397 -30.38 -1.71 23.31
N LEU A 398 -31.33 -2.30 22.56
CA LEU A 398 -31.02 -3.21 21.46
C LEU A 398 -30.09 -2.56 20.41
N VAL A 399 -30.39 -1.32 20.01
CA VAL A 399 -29.56 -0.60 19.02
C VAL A 399 -28.17 -0.30 19.61
N LYS A 400 -28.07 0.13 20.87
CA LYS A 400 -26.76 0.34 21.51
C LYS A 400 -25.93 -0.94 21.56
N ASP A 401 -26.54 -2.07 21.90
CA ASP A 401 -25.85 -3.35 21.97
C ASP A 401 -25.29 -3.74 20.60
N ILE A 402 -26.10 -3.65 19.53
CA ILE A 402 -25.65 -3.90 18.15
C ILE A 402 -24.46 -3.01 17.78
N LEU A 403 -24.50 -1.73 18.15
CA LEU A 403 -23.42 -0.78 17.84
C LEU A 403 -22.12 -1.14 18.57
N TRP A 404 -22.21 -1.51 19.86
CA TRP A 404 -21.03 -1.91 20.65
C TRP A 404 -20.45 -3.26 20.21
N GLU A 405 -21.30 -4.25 19.91
CA GLU A 405 -20.89 -5.55 19.38
C GLU A 405 -20.15 -5.44 18.05
N ASN A 406 -20.48 -4.42 17.25
CA ASN A 406 -19.85 -4.13 15.97
C ASN A 406 -18.74 -3.06 16.07
N TYR A 407 -18.14 -2.87 17.25
CA TYR A 407 -16.96 -2.03 17.46
C TYR A 407 -17.14 -0.53 17.18
N ALA A 408 -18.31 0.04 17.47
CA ALA A 408 -18.47 1.50 17.50
C ALA A 408 -17.38 2.15 18.38
N LEU A 409 -16.80 3.26 17.90
CA LEU A 409 -15.81 4.04 18.66
C LEU A 409 -16.45 4.82 19.81
N GLY A 410 -17.72 5.17 19.66
CA GLY A 410 -18.52 5.87 20.65
C GLY A 410 -19.98 5.85 20.26
N VAL A 411 -20.87 5.79 21.25
CA VAL A 411 -22.33 5.77 21.09
C VAL A 411 -22.92 6.72 22.12
N ALA A 412 -23.81 7.61 21.68
CA ALA A 412 -24.50 8.56 22.55
C ALA A 412 -25.98 8.63 22.17
N LYS A 413 -26.86 8.59 23.18
CA LYS A 413 -28.26 8.99 23.04
C LYS A 413 -28.30 10.52 23.03
N LEU A 414 -29.01 11.09 22.06
CA LEU A 414 -29.27 12.53 22.04
C LEU A 414 -30.45 12.83 22.99
N ASP A 415 -30.19 13.63 24.02
CA ASP A 415 -31.21 14.11 24.95
C ASP A 415 -31.54 15.57 24.62
N LEU A 416 -32.63 15.79 23.88
CA LEU A 416 -33.14 17.12 23.54
C LEU A 416 -34.29 17.50 24.48
N ALA A 417 -34.04 17.46 25.79
CA ALA A 417 -34.96 18.05 26.76
C ALA A 417 -34.66 19.54 26.95
N ASP A 418 -35.69 20.38 26.97
CA ASP A 418 -35.64 21.77 27.50
C ASP A 418 -35.41 21.77 29.04
N LYS A 419 -34.36 21.09 29.52
CA LYS A 419 -33.89 21.16 30.89
C LYS A 419 -32.63 22.03 30.99
N VAL A 420 -32.69 23.23 30.39
CA VAL A 420 -31.91 24.36 30.90
C VAL A 420 -32.73 25.00 32.03
N GLY A 421 -32.81 24.30 33.14
CA GLY A 421 -33.42 24.78 34.37
C GLY A 421 -32.47 24.46 35.53
N ASN A 422 -31.77 25.49 35.99
CA ASN A 422 -30.89 25.51 37.17
C ASN A 422 -29.58 24.71 37.09
N ILE A 423 -28.60 25.28 36.40
CA ILE A 423 -27.23 25.29 36.94
C ILE A 423 -27.19 26.48 37.90
N GLN A 424 -27.37 26.23 39.20
CA GLN A 424 -27.02 27.21 40.22
C GLN A 424 -25.49 27.36 40.21
N ILE A 425 -25.07 28.61 40.13
CA ILE A 425 -23.69 29.10 40.00
C ILE A 425 -22.80 28.58 41.12
#